data_AF-A0A5F8G9E5-F1
#
_entry.id   AF-A0A5F8G9E5-F1
#
_cell.length_a   1.000
_cell.length_b   1.000
_cell.length_c   1.000
_cell.angle_alpha   90.00
_cell.angle_beta   90.00
_cell.angle_gamma   90.00
#
_symmetry.space_group_name_H-M   'P 1'
#
loop_
_entity.id
_entity.type
_entity.pdbx_description
1 polymer ?
#
loop_
_entity_poly.entity_id
_entity_poly.type
_entity_poly.pdbx_seq_one_letter_code
_entity_poly.pdbx_strand_id
1 'polypeptide(L)'
;MAGPWLLLLLTLGTPALPTGSCTAPFPSMAPPLTLLVDGQPKTLVICLVFDVSPSFGDGSIWFSSGNGTTLEAFTYGPSPAGDGTWSSMAQLSLPAEELASWEPLVCHAGPGWKNQGPSTPPLQLSGMGQGTSTFLPNSLSQALILEVIRLILFKLLIFDVLMTCSHLRMIGVRAPPCNKRKVPSHASLPFFLSG
;
A
#
# COMPACT_ATOMS: atom_id res chain seq x y z
N MET A 1 -10.80 23.01 29.98
CA MET A 1 -11.36 23.01 28.61
C MET A 1 -10.62 21.99 27.76
N ALA A 2 -10.85 20.70 27.98
CA ALA A 2 -10.13 19.60 27.30
C ALA A 2 -11.07 18.56 26.67
N GLY A 3 -12.37 18.88 26.55
CA GLY A 3 -13.39 18.01 25.95
C GLY A 3 -13.36 17.91 24.41
N PRO A 4 -13.03 18.97 23.65
CA PRO A 4 -13.11 18.89 22.18
C PRO A 4 -12.00 18.06 21.53
N TRP A 5 -10.84 17.93 22.19
CA TRP A 5 -9.68 17.21 21.65
C TRP A 5 -9.78 15.69 21.81
N LEU A 6 -10.52 15.21 22.81
CA LEU A 6 -10.81 13.78 22.99
C LEU A 6 -11.72 13.24 21.87
N LEU A 7 -12.67 14.05 21.38
CA LEU A 7 -13.54 13.67 20.26
C LEU A 7 -12.79 13.54 18.94
N LEU A 8 -11.80 14.39 18.68
CA LEU A 8 -10.94 14.29 17.50
C LEU A 8 -10.08 13.02 17.50
N LEU A 9 -9.58 12.60 18.67
CA LEU A 9 -8.82 11.35 18.82
C LEU A 9 -9.69 10.10 18.64
N LEU A 10 -10.99 10.16 18.99
CA LEU A 10 -11.96 9.09 18.73
C LEU A 10 -12.35 8.98 17.25
N THR A 11 -12.35 10.10 16.51
CA THR A 11 -12.58 10.07 15.04
C THR A 11 -11.37 9.63 14.23
N LEU A 12 -10.17 9.69 14.83
CA LEU A 12 -8.96 9.09 14.30
C LEU A 12 -8.75 7.68 14.85
N GLY A 13 -9.84 7.00 15.24
CA GLY A 13 -9.88 5.55 15.25
C GLY A 13 -9.50 5.09 13.85
N THR A 14 -8.31 4.52 13.74
CA THR A 14 -7.84 3.64 12.68
C THR A 14 -8.99 3.20 11.77
N PRO A 15 -8.94 3.36 10.43
CA PRO A 15 -9.82 2.56 9.61
C PRO A 15 -9.52 1.13 10.03
N ALA A 16 -10.45 0.53 10.76
CA ALA A 16 -10.42 -0.87 11.04
C ALA A 16 -10.33 -1.47 9.64
N LEU A 17 -9.15 -2.01 9.32
CA LEU A 17 -9.03 -2.99 8.26
C LEU A 17 -10.26 -3.88 8.44
N PRO A 18 -11.07 -4.11 7.40
CA PRO A 18 -12.13 -5.08 7.53
C PRO A 18 -11.43 -6.34 8.03
N THR A 19 -11.63 -6.67 9.32
CA THR A 19 -11.33 -7.97 9.86
C THR A 19 -12.33 -8.84 9.14
N GLY A 20 -11.93 -9.25 7.94
CA GLY A 20 -12.72 -10.05 7.04
C GLY A 20 -12.98 -11.34 7.76
N SER A 21 -14.17 -11.44 8.34
CA SER A 21 -14.81 -12.73 8.53
C SER A 21 -15.14 -13.24 7.13
N CYS A 22 -14.12 -13.66 6.40
CA CYS A 22 -14.26 -14.18 5.06
C CYS A 22 -14.67 -15.64 5.19
N THR A 23 -15.98 -15.87 5.18
CA THR A 23 -16.57 -17.21 5.25
C THR A 23 -16.73 -17.86 3.89
N ALA A 24 -16.25 -17.24 2.81
CA ALA A 24 -16.31 -17.78 1.46
C ALA A 24 -14.96 -17.64 0.72
N PRO A 25 -14.44 -18.73 0.13
CA PRO A 25 -13.20 -18.69 -0.62
C PRO A 25 -13.33 -17.79 -1.85
N PHE A 26 -12.30 -16.98 -2.11
CA PHE A 26 -12.29 -16.04 -3.24
C PHE A 26 -11.15 -16.40 -4.22
N PRO A 27 -11.44 -17.04 -5.36
CA PRO A 27 -10.44 -17.36 -6.35
C PRO A 27 -10.10 -16.14 -7.22
N SER A 28 -8.84 -16.02 -7.59
CA SER A 28 -8.29 -14.96 -8.43
C SER A 28 -7.20 -15.52 -9.34
N MET A 29 -7.27 -15.23 -10.64
CA MET A 29 -6.25 -15.63 -11.60
C MET A 29 -5.20 -14.53 -11.76
N ALA A 30 -3.93 -14.90 -11.60
CA ALA A 30 -2.81 -14.03 -11.91
C ALA A 30 -2.63 -13.90 -13.44
N PRO A 31 -2.01 -12.80 -13.92
CA PRO A 31 -1.67 -12.67 -15.33
C PRO A 31 -0.82 -13.86 -15.83
N PRO A 32 -1.12 -14.42 -17.02
CA PRO A 32 -0.32 -15.51 -17.59
C PRO A 32 1.14 -15.10 -17.78
N LEU A 33 2.05 -16.02 -17.50
CA LEU A 33 3.48 -15.85 -17.69
C LEU A 33 3.98 -16.83 -18.73
N THR A 34 4.69 -16.35 -19.74
CA THR A 34 5.36 -17.22 -20.73
C THR A 34 6.78 -17.52 -20.26
N LEU A 35 7.11 -18.81 -20.19
CA LEU A 35 8.40 -19.31 -19.74
C LEU A 35 8.95 -20.31 -20.76
N LEU A 36 10.27 -20.38 -20.87
CA LEU A 36 10.93 -21.40 -21.68
C LEU A 36 11.36 -22.55 -20.77
N VAL A 37 10.77 -23.73 -20.95
CA VAL A 37 11.13 -24.94 -20.19
C VAL A 37 11.66 -25.95 -21.19
N ASP A 38 12.91 -26.37 -21.03
CA ASP A 38 13.61 -27.28 -21.96
C ASP A 38 13.62 -26.80 -23.42
N GLY A 39 13.69 -25.47 -23.62
CA GLY A 39 13.68 -24.86 -24.96
C GLY A 39 12.30 -24.75 -25.60
N GLN A 40 11.24 -25.23 -24.95
CA GLN A 40 9.87 -25.11 -25.41
C GLN A 40 9.13 -23.97 -24.67
N PRO A 41 8.40 -23.10 -25.38
CA PRO A 41 7.57 -22.08 -24.76
C PRO A 41 6.37 -22.73 -24.05
N LYS A 42 6.23 -22.45 -22.75
CA LYS A 42 5.10 -22.85 -21.92
C LYS A 42 4.45 -21.61 -21.32
N THR A 43 3.14 -21.61 -21.27
CA THR A 43 2.34 -20.59 -20.59
C THR A 43 1.97 -21.11 -19.21
N LEU A 44 2.40 -20.40 -18.17
CA LEU A 44 2.06 -20.67 -16.79
C LEU A 44 0.91 -19.77 -16.37
N VAL A 45 -0.15 -20.38 -15.84
CA VAL A 45 -1.26 -19.67 -15.20
C VAL A 45 -1.32 -20.08 -13.73
N ILE A 46 -1.49 -19.08 -12.86
CA ILE A 46 -1.57 -19.29 -11.42
C ILE A 46 -2.94 -18.82 -10.95
N CYS A 47 -3.62 -19.66 -10.18
CA CYS A 47 -4.83 -19.30 -9.47
C CYS A 47 -4.55 -19.27 -7.96
N LEU A 48 -4.86 -18.13 -7.34
CA LEU A 48 -4.77 -17.90 -5.91
C LEU A 48 -6.18 -17.88 -5.34
N VAL A 49 -6.42 -18.65 -4.29
CA VAL A 49 -7.69 -18.68 -3.57
C VAL A 49 -7.43 -18.14 -2.17
N PHE A 50 -8.04 -16.99 -1.90
CA PHE A 50 -7.98 -16.33 -0.60
C PHE A 50 -9.09 -16.85 0.30
N ASP A 51 -8.91 -16.62 1.61
CA ASP A 51 -9.92 -16.90 2.62
C ASP A 51 -10.37 -18.37 2.68
N VAL A 52 -9.39 -19.27 2.54
CA VAL A 52 -9.63 -20.72 2.70
C VAL A 52 -9.57 -21.12 4.17
N SER A 53 -10.14 -22.28 4.51
CA SER A 53 -9.95 -22.87 5.85
C SER A 53 -8.54 -23.46 5.98
N PRO A 54 -7.90 -23.45 7.17
CA PRO A 54 -6.71 -24.26 7.44
C PRO A 54 -6.96 -25.76 7.18
N SER A 55 -8.20 -26.21 7.35
CA SER A 55 -8.65 -27.58 7.10
C SER A 55 -9.26 -27.72 5.70
N PHE A 56 -8.84 -26.92 4.71
CA PHE A 56 -9.23 -27.05 3.31
C PHE A 56 -8.64 -28.32 2.67
N GLY A 57 -8.87 -29.47 3.32
CA GLY A 57 -8.58 -30.81 2.80
C GLY A 57 -9.66 -31.27 1.82
N ASP A 58 -10.89 -30.77 1.95
CA ASP A 58 -12.00 -31.08 1.04
C ASP A 58 -12.06 -30.11 -0.15
N GLY A 59 -11.36 -28.98 -0.03
CA GLY A 59 -11.33 -27.94 -1.06
C GLY A 59 -10.30 -28.25 -2.13
N SER A 60 -10.72 -28.32 -3.39
CA SER A 60 -9.83 -28.44 -4.54
C SER A 60 -9.83 -27.15 -5.34
N ILE A 61 -8.69 -26.85 -5.95
CA ILE A 61 -8.57 -25.81 -6.98
C ILE A 61 -8.40 -26.52 -8.30
N TRP A 62 -9.23 -26.18 -9.28
CA TRP A 62 -9.14 -26.79 -10.60
C TRP A 62 -9.38 -25.79 -11.71
N PHE A 63 -8.92 -26.14 -12.90
CA PHE A 63 -9.08 -25.34 -14.09
C PHE A 63 -10.02 -26.05 -15.07
N SER A 64 -10.84 -25.25 -15.74
CA SER A 64 -11.65 -25.70 -16.87
C SER A 64 -11.33 -24.87 -18.10
N SER A 65 -11.36 -25.51 -19.26
CA SER A 65 -11.24 -24.84 -20.56
C SER A 65 -12.60 -24.40 -21.09
N GLY A 66 -12.60 -23.63 -22.17
CA GLY A 66 -13.81 -23.28 -22.93
C GLY A 66 -14.63 -24.48 -23.40
N ASN A 67 -13.99 -25.64 -23.58
CA ASN A 67 -14.64 -26.88 -23.97
C ASN A 67 -15.27 -27.63 -22.77
N GLY A 68 -15.12 -27.10 -21.55
CA GLY A 68 -15.59 -27.73 -20.31
C GLY A 68 -14.70 -28.87 -19.83
N THR A 69 -13.52 -29.06 -20.43
CA THR A 69 -12.56 -30.07 -19.99
C THR A 69 -11.83 -29.61 -18.75
N THR A 70 -11.72 -30.52 -17.78
CA THR A 70 -10.83 -30.41 -16.63
C THR A 70 -9.38 -30.39 -17.06
N LEU A 71 -8.61 -29.43 -16.57
CA LEU A 71 -7.16 -29.43 -16.72
C LEU A 71 -6.50 -29.77 -15.38
N GLU A 72 -5.57 -30.72 -15.44
CA GLU A 72 -4.76 -31.09 -14.30
C GLU A 72 -3.78 -29.97 -13.99
N ALA A 73 -3.79 -29.53 -12.74
CA ALA A 73 -2.93 -28.48 -12.24
C ALA A 73 -2.23 -28.96 -10.98
N PHE A 74 -1.03 -28.43 -10.75
CA PHE A 74 -0.31 -28.70 -9.53
C PHE A 74 -0.80 -27.77 -8.43
N THR A 75 -1.21 -28.33 -7.30
CA THR A 75 -1.80 -27.58 -6.20
C THR A 75 -0.82 -27.46 -5.04
N TYR A 76 -0.74 -26.25 -4.49
CA TYR A 76 -0.09 -25.94 -3.24
C TYR A 76 -1.18 -25.78 -2.19
N GLY A 77 -1.08 -26.59 -1.13
CA GLY A 77 -2.08 -26.60 -0.06
C GLY A 77 -2.19 -25.27 0.69
N PRO A 78 -3.16 -25.18 1.61
CA PRO A 78 -3.41 -23.97 2.38
C PRO A 78 -2.18 -23.53 3.17
N SER A 79 -1.81 -22.27 3.00
CA SER A 79 -0.70 -21.61 3.70
C SER A 79 -1.22 -20.37 4.44
N PRO A 80 -0.72 -20.10 5.66
CA PRO A 80 -1.07 -18.89 6.39
C PRO A 80 -0.53 -17.66 5.64
N ALA A 81 -1.37 -16.63 5.53
CA ALA A 81 -1.01 -15.31 5.04
C ALA A 81 -0.60 -14.39 6.20
N GLY A 82 0.08 -13.28 5.88
CA GLY A 82 0.62 -12.35 6.89
C GLY A 82 -0.44 -11.60 7.70
N ASP A 83 -1.70 -11.60 7.24
CA ASP A 83 -2.86 -10.99 7.89
C ASP A 83 -3.63 -11.97 8.81
N GLY A 84 -3.16 -13.22 8.94
CA GLY A 84 -3.81 -14.28 9.72
C GLY A 84 -4.91 -15.04 8.97
N THR A 85 -5.18 -14.71 7.71
CA THR A 85 -6.02 -15.51 6.81
C THR A 85 -5.22 -16.70 6.25
N TRP A 86 -5.90 -17.60 5.54
CA TRP A 86 -5.24 -18.70 4.83
C TRP A 86 -5.50 -18.56 3.34
N SER A 87 -4.51 -18.92 2.53
CA SER A 87 -4.59 -18.91 1.08
C SER A 87 -4.10 -20.23 0.50
N SER A 88 -4.66 -20.64 -0.63
CA SER A 88 -4.25 -21.84 -1.36
C SER A 88 -3.94 -21.44 -2.80
N MET A 89 -3.07 -22.18 -3.49
CA MET A 89 -2.62 -21.83 -4.83
C MET A 89 -2.65 -23.06 -5.74
N ALA A 90 -3.00 -22.88 -7.01
CA ALA A 90 -2.76 -23.87 -8.05
C ALA A 90 -2.04 -23.28 -9.24
N GLN A 91 -1.15 -24.06 -9.83
CA GLN A 91 -0.39 -23.70 -11.02
C GLN A 91 -0.74 -24.66 -12.17
N LEU A 92 -0.99 -24.08 -13.34
CA LEU A 92 -1.28 -24.80 -14.57
C LEU A 92 -0.24 -24.40 -15.62
N SER A 93 0.46 -25.40 -16.16
CA SER A 93 1.41 -25.21 -17.27
C SER A 93 0.81 -25.74 -18.56
N LEU A 94 0.64 -24.88 -19.56
CA LEU A 94 0.13 -25.24 -20.88
C LEU A 94 1.20 -25.03 -21.95
N PRO A 95 1.30 -25.92 -22.96
CA PRO A 95 2.12 -25.66 -24.13
C PRO A 95 1.55 -24.49 -24.93
N ALA A 96 2.41 -23.66 -25.52
CA ALA A 96 1.98 -22.47 -26.26
C ALA A 96 1.22 -22.83 -27.56
N GLU A 97 1.46 -24.01 -28.11
CA GLU A 97 0.90 -24.50 -29.37
C GLU A 97 -0.60 -24.80 -29.24
N GLU A 98 -1.05 -25.24 -28.07
CA GLU A 98 -2.44 -25.63 -27.81
C GLU A 98 -3.25 -24.54 -27.09
N LEU A 99 -2.64 -23.37 -26.82
CA LEU A 99 -3.22 -22.33 -25.98
C LEU A 99 -4.61 -21.88 -26.46
N ALA A 100 -4.75 -21.71 -27.78
CA ALA A 100 -6.01 -21.33 -28.42
C ALA A 100 -7.13 -22.38 -28.25
N SER A 101 -6.80 -23.65 -28.05
CA SER A 101 -7.78 -24.73 -27.85
C SER A 101 -8.35 -24.76 -26.43
N TRP A 102 -7.61 -24.21 -25.47
CA TRP A 102 -7.94 -24.22 -24.05
C TRP A 102 -8.62 -22.92 -23.59
N GLU A 103 -8.71 -21.91 -24.47
CA GLU A 103 -9.38 -20.65 -24.20
C GLU A 103 -10.92 -20.75 -24.26
N PRO A 104 -11.65 -20.01 -23.40
CA PRO A 104 -11.16 -19.27 -22.24
C PRO A 104 -10.89 -20.19 -21.04
N LEU A 105 -9.91 -19.84 -20.23
CA LEU A 105 -9.56 -20.59 -19.02
C LEU A 105 -10.34 -20.06 -17.81
N VAL A 106 -10.90 -20.96 -17.00
CA VAL A 106 -11.60 -20.62 -15.76
C VAL A 106 -10.98 -21.38 -14.59
N CYS A 107 -10.68 -20.68 -13.50
CA CYS A 107 -10.31 -21.29 -12.23
C CYS A 107 -11.54 -21.42 -11.33
N HIS A 108 -11.67 -22.59 -10.72
CA HIS A 108 -12.71 -22.90 -9.75
C HIS A 108 -12.08 -23.29 -8.42
N ALA A 109 -12.76 -22.93 -7.34
CA ALA A 109 -12.41 -23.33 -5.99
C ALA A 109 -13.65 -23.82 -5.26
N GLY A 110 -13.57 -24.93 -4.55
CA GLY A 110 -14.71 -25.41 -3.76
C GLY A 110 -14.51 -26.80 -3.17
N PRO A 111 -15.43 -27.22 -2.27
CA PRO A 111 -15.41 -28.55 -1.70
C PRO A 111 -15.79 -29.58 -2.79
N GLY A 112 -14.78 -30.24 -3.36
CA GLY A 112 -14.89 -31.21 -4.45
C GLY A 112 -15.13 -30.63 -5.84
N TRP A 113 -15.03 -31.49 -6.87
CA TRP A 113 -15.30 -31.21 -8.29
C TRP A 113 -16.79 -30.95 -8.56
N LYS A 114 -17.38 -29.95 -7.93
CA LYS A 114 -18.80 -29.63 -8.05
C LYS A 114 -18.96 -28.23 -8.63
N ASN A 115 -19.82 -28.09 -9.64
CA ASN A 115 -20.11 -26.84 -10.37
C ASN A 115 -20.78 -25.72 -9.53
N GLN A 116 -20.67 -25.79 -8.20
CA GLN A 116 -21.30 -24.88 -7.25
C GLN A 116 -20.26 -24.03 -6.48
N GLY A 117 -18.96 -24.21 -6.75
CA GLY A 117 -17.89 -23.44 -6.14
C GLY A 117 -17.69 -22.06 -6.77
N PRO A 118 -17.16 -21.08 -6.02
CA PRO A 118 -16.74 -19.80 -6.58
C PRO A 118 -15.76 -20.01 -7.74
N SER A 119 -15.96 -19.21 -8.79
CA SER A 119 -15.23 -19.32 -10.05
C SER A 119 -14.79 -17.95 -10.50
N THR A 120 -13.62 -17.86 -11.11
CA THR A 120 -13.10 -16.61 -11.67
C THR A 120 -13.76 -16.27 -13.00
N PRO A 121 -13.71 -15.00 -13.45
CA PRO A 121 -14.07 -14.65 -14.82
C PRO A 121 -13.20 -15.40 -15.84
N PRO A 122 -13.71 -15.71 -17.05
CA PRO A 122 -12.95 -16.42 -18.08
C PRO A 122 -11.77 -15.59 -18.57
N LEU A 123 -10.57 -16.18 -18.56
CA LEU A 123 -9.33 -15.54 -18.99
C LEU A 123 -9.01 -15.93 -20.44
N GLN A 124 -8.80 -14.93 -21.28
CA GLN A 124 -8.38 -15.09 -22.67
C GLN A 124 -6.85 -15.06 -22.75
N LEU A 125 -6.25 -16.06 -23.41
CA LEU A 125 -4.79 -16.22 -23.49
C LEU A 125 -4.23 -15.64 -24.82
N SER A 126 -4.98 -15.71 -25.93
CA SER A 126 -4.59 -15.33 -27.30
C SER A 126 -4.47 -13.82 -27.54
N GLY A 127 -4.93 -12.99 -26.59
CA GLY A 127 -4.82 -11.53 -26.66
C GLY A 127 -3.79 -10.91 -25.72
N MET A 128 -3.15 -11.70 -24.85
CA MET A 128 -2.20 -11.23 -23.86
C MET A 128 -0.79 -11.11 -24.46
N GLY A 129 -0.71 -10.47 -25.63
CA GLY A 129 0.54 -10.20 -26.32
C GLY A 129 1.41 -9.29 -25.48
N GLN A 130 2.56 -9.79 -25.06
CA GLN A 130 3.74 -8.97 -24.72
C GLN A 130 3.47 -7.78 -23.79
N GLY A 131 2.54 -7.94 -22.85
CA GLY A 131 2.59 -7.18 -21.63
C GLY A 131 3.85 -7.65 -20.92
N THR A 132 4.96 -6.94 -21.14
CA THR A 132 6.09 -6.98 -20.23
C THR A 132 5.45 -6.78 -18.87
N SER A 133 5.26 -7.88 -18.13
CA SER A 133 4.70 -7.81 -16.80
C SER A 133 5.81 -7.18 -15.99
N THR A 134 5.84 -5.85 -16.01
CA THR A 134 6.33 -5.08 -14.89
C THR A 134 5.39 -5.44 -13.74
N PHE A 135 5.62 -6.59 -13.14
CA PHE A 135 5.70 -6.69 -11.70
C PHE A 135 6.73 -5.62 -11.28
N LEU A 136 6.33 -4.35 -11.34
CA LEU A 136 6.96 -3.33 -10.52
C LEU A 136 6.50 -3.75 -9.14
N PRO A 137 7.38 -4.35 -8.32
CA PRO A 137 6.95 -4.77 -7.00
C PRO A 137 6.52 -3.48 -6.32
N ASN A 138 5.28 -3.45 -5.84
CA ASN A 138 4.64 -2.32 -5.17
C ASN A 138 5.56 -1.71 -4.07
N SER A 139 6.55 -2.48 -3.61
CA SER A 139 7.68 -2.04 -2.78
C SER A 139 8.53 -0.89 -3.34
N LEU A 140 8.84 -0.84 -4.65
CA LEU A 140 9.69 0.20 -5.24
C LEU A 140 8.90 1.51 -5.39
N SER A 141 7.64 1.45 -5.82
CA SER A 141 6.78 2.63 -5.87
C SER A 141 6.49 3.17 -4.46
N GLN A 142 6.27 2.29 -3.49
CA GLN A 142 6.05 2.68 -2.09
C GLN A 142 7.31 3.27 -1.44
N ALA A 143 8.50 2.73 -1.73
CA ALA A 143 9.77 3.30 -1.28
C ALA A 143 10.03 4.68 -1.89
N LEU A 144 9.75 4.86 -3.18
CA LEU A 144 9.85 6.17 -3.84
C LEU A 144 8.85 7.17 -3.27
N ILE A 145 7.62 6.75 -2.97
CA ILE A 145 6.60 7.59 -2.34
C ILE A 145 7.04 8.02 -0.94
N LEU A 146 7.61 7.12 -0.13
CA LEU A 146 8.14 7.42 1.20
C LEU A 146 9.31 8.43 1.14
N GLU A 147 10.22 8.28 0.18
CA GLU A 147 11.32 9.23 -0.02
C GLU A 147 10.81 10.61 -0.46
N VAL A 148 9.82 10.67 -1.36
CA VAL A 148 9.17 11.93 -1.77
C VAL A 148 8.47 12.60 -0.57
N ILE A 149 7.70 11.84 0.22
CA ILE A 149 7.04 12.36 1.43
C ILE A 149 8.09 12.90 2.42
N ARG A 150 9.19 12.18 2.62
CA ARG A 150 10.29 12.59 3.51
C ARG A 150 10.91 13.92 3.08
N LEU A 151 11.15 14.11 1.77
CA LEU A 151 11.68 15.36 1.22
C LEU A 151 10.69 16.52 1.37
N ILE A 152 9.39 16.27 1.17
CA ILE A 152 8.34 17.29 1.34
C ILE A 152 8.28 17.73 2.80
N LEU A 153 8.25 16.80 3.76
CA LEU A 153 8.23 17.12 5.19
C LEU A 153 9.48 17.91 5.62
N PHE A 154 10.66 17.53 5.12
CA PHE A 154 11.89 18.25 5.41
C PHE A 154 11.86 19.69 4.86
N LYS A 155 11.35 19.87 3.64
CA LYS A 155 11.22 21.19 3.01
C LYS A 155 10.21 22.08 3.75
N LEU A 156 9.10 21.52 4.20
CA LEU A 156 8.10 22.23 5.02
C LEU A 156 8.67 22.63 6.38
N LEU A 157 9.43 21.74 7.03
CA LEU A 157 10.06 22.04 8.32
C LEU A 157 11.10 23.15 8.21
N ILE A 158 11.92 23.16 7.16
CA ILE A 158 12.85 24.27 6.90
C ILE A 158 12.08 25.57 6.66
N PHE A 159 11.00 25.52 5.87
CA PHE A 159 10.19 26.70 5.60
C PHE A 159 9.56 27.27 6.88
N ASP A 160 9.01 26.41 7.73
CA ASP A 160 8.42 26.80 9.03
C ASP A 160 9.46 27.42 9.98
N VAL A 161 10.67 26.86 10.04
CA VAL A 161 11.79 27.45 10.80
C VAL A 161 12.18 28.81 10.24
N LEU A 162 12.28 28.97 8.92
CA LEU A 162 12.59 30.26 8.29
C LEU A 162 11.50 31.30 8.53
N MET A 163 10.23 30.90 8.47
CA MET A 163 9.09 31.77 8.78
C MET A 163 9.09 32.16 10.26
N THR A 164 9.37 31.23 11.17
CA THR A 164 9.51 31.51 12.60
C THR A 164 10.69 32.45 12.88
N CYS A 165 11.84 32.21 12.25
CA CYS A 165 13.02 33.09 12.37
C CYS A 165 12.78 34.48 11.79
N SER A 166 12.03 34.61 10.69
CA SER A 166 11.71 35.92 10.10
C SER A 166 10.72 36.71 10.95
N HIS A 167 9.72 36.04 11.55
CA HIS A 167 8.84 36.66 12.55
C HIS A 167 9.60 37.12 13.79
N LEU A 168 10.55 36.31 14.29
CA LEU A 168 11.40 36.71 15.41
C LEU A 168 12.33 37.88 15.07
N ARG A 169 12.84 37.97 13.83
CA ARG A 169 13.57 39.16 13.36
C ARG A 169 12.67 40.38 13.25
N MET A 170 11.43 40.23 12.79
CA MET A 170 10.47 41.33 12.74
C MET A 170 10.14 41.86 14.15
N ILE A 171 10.04 40.97 15.14
CA ILE A 171 9.79 41.32 16.55
C ILE A 171 11.07 41.89 17.21
N GLY A 172 12.26 41.35 16.91
CA GLY A 172 13.55 41.78 17.45
C GLY A 172 14.05 43.14 16.95
N VAL A 173 13.53 43.64 15.83
CA VAL A 173 13.75 45.02 15.35
C VAL A 173 13.04 46.05 16.24
N ARG A 174 12.17 45.62 17.17
CA ARG A 174 11.51 46.49 18.16
C ARG A 174 12.10 46.37 19.56
N ALA A 175 13.42 46.25 19.68
CA ALA A 175 14.11 46.56 20.93
C ALA A 175 14.10 48.10 21.15
N PRO A 176 13.73 48.60 22.34
CA PRO A 176 13.68 50.05 22.58
C PRO A 176 15.08 50.68 22.56
N PRO A 177 15.22 51.94 22.11
CA PRO A 177 16.51 52.62 22.09
C PRO A 177 17.02 52.82 23.53
N CYS A 178 18.23 52.29 23.79
CA CYS A 178 18.97 52.57 25.01
C CYS A 178 19.33 54.06 25.02
N ASN A 179 18.58 54.86 25.79
CA ASN A 179 18.75 56.31 25.82
C ASN A 179 20.03 56.68 26.57
N LYS A 180 20.99 57.30 25.86
CA LYS A 180 22.23 57.81 26.44
C LYS A 180 21.93 59.08 27.26
N ARG A 181 22.34 59.02 28.54
CA ARG A 181 22.61 60.10 29.50
C ARG A 181 22.58 61.54 28.94
N LYS A 182 21.73 62.39 29.53
CA LYS A 182 21.83 63.85 29.42
C LYS A 182 22.33 64.41 30.75
N VAL A 183 23.56 64.91 30.75
CA VAL A 183 24.12 65.76 31.81
C VAL A 183 23.55 67.16 31.61
N PRO A 184 23.02 67.85 32.63
CA PRO A 184 22.77 69.27 32.56
C PRO A 184 23.97 70.04 33.09
N SER A 185 24.56 70.85 32.23
CA SER A 185 25.46 71.96 32.57
C SER A 185 24.66 73.27 32.60
N HIS A 186 25.12 74.19 33.45
CA HIS A 186 24.60 75.52 33.81
C HIS A 186 23.56 75.53 34.93
N ALA A 187 23.60 76.44 35.90
CA ALA A 187 24.59 77.36 36.45
C ALA A 187 23.79 78.11 37.53
N SER A 188 24.33 78.30 38.74
CA SER A 188 24.11 79.46 39.64
C SER A 188 24.56 79.13 41.06
N LEU A 189 25.77 79.56 41.40
CA LEU A 189 26.08 80.14 42.72
C LEU A 189 25.43 81.54 42.76
N PRO A 190 25.06 82.11 43.92
CA PRO A 190 25.95 82.26 45.07
C PRO A 190 25.32 82.06 46.46
N PHE A 191 26.21 81.86 47.46
CA PHE A 191 26.24 82.44 48.82
C PHE A 191 24.91 82.76 49.56
N PHE A 192 24.73 82.56 50.88
CA PHE A 192 25.55 82.89 52.05
C PHE A 192 24.87 82.23 53.29
N LEU A 193 25.65 81.80 54.30
CA LEU A 193 25.45 81.74 55.78
C LEU A 193 24.04 81.57 56.38
N SER A 194 23.80 81.02 57.57
CA SER A 194 24.53 80.58 58.77
C SER A 194 23.54 79.64 59.51
N GLY A 195 23.94 78.84 60.50
CA GLY A 195 23.90 79.29 61.89
C GLY A 195 22.47 79.54 62.35
#